data_AF-A0A197SVB5-F1
#
_entry.id   AF-A0A197SVB5-F1
#
_cell.length_a   1.000
_cell.length_b   1.000
_cell.length_c   1.000
_cell.angle_alpha   90.00
_cell.angle_beta   90.00
_cell.angle_gamma   90.00
#
_symmetry.space_group_name_H-M   'P 1'
#
loop_
_entity.id
_entity.type
_entity.pdbx_description
1 polymer ?
#
loop_
_entity_poly.entity_id
_entity_poly.type
_entity_poly.pdbx_seq_one_letter_code
_entity_poly.pdbx_strand_id
1 'polypeptide(L)'
;MRSALRLRRTIAATGLAGSVVAALLSGPAAAAGTPAPRPRVEVEIPGPEGGSVAGSGHVRVPAGGVGRPGARLSGRAADADGDVAEIVSNGPSADRLDVVIVGDGYTVDQLDRFHADAKEKWGEVTGVEPYTTYQNLFNVWTVDAVSAQSGVSGDPAQGDVKNTALGSYFWCDGIERLLCIDQDKVDSYVAKAPQADLVIVLANSTKYGGAGYNEPSQKLGYEGISTASAGNAKSGQVAIHETGHSLGKLADEYFYPGTPGYEHYSGPEVAESNISVLSAEQMAAQRTKWYRWLGETSPDGGLVGAYEGGGYYVTGLNRPTDNSIMRILGKPFSLPGREAMIAGFYRHASIATAAVPTARTLGVHDKARVTVPQLVGSGAKQPRIRWYLDGRELTRFEGRTWVGVAQAVISPWDRRTHQLKVTVTDPTTSVRDPRIVAGLSDSVVWNVRR
;
A
#
# COMPACT_ATOMS: atom_id res chain seq x y z
N MET A 1 53.82 13.19 -39.54
CA MET A 1 53.79 13.96 -40.81
C MET A 1 52.85 15.15 -40.58
N ARG A 2 53.38 16.38 -40.36
CA ARG A 2 53.39 17.51 -41.34
C ARG A 2 52.02 17.65 -42.04
N SER A 3 51.25 18.73 -41.95
CA SER A 3 51.51 20.20 -42.02
C SER A 3 50.25 20.93 -41.47
N ALA A 4 50.28 22.02 -40.69
CA ALA A 4 50.71 23.41 -41.00
C ALA A 4 49.84 24.04 -42.12
N LEU A 5 49.12 25.16 -41.92
CA LEU A 5 49.66 26.52 -42.06
C LEU A 5 48.59 27.63 -41.77
N ARG A 6 49.01 28.67 -41.02
CA ARG A 6 48.91 30.15 -41.29
C ARG A 6 47.53 30.83 -41.45
N LEU A 7 47.32 32.14 -41.20
CA LEU A 7 48.16 33.29 -40.85
C LEU A 7 47.26 34.38 -40.20
N ARG A 8 47.81 35.21 -39.33
CA ARG A 8 47.23 36.48 -38.87
C ARG A 8 47.31 37.56 -39.95
N ARG A 9 46.35 38.50 -39.96
CA ARG A 9 46.57 39.92 -40.25
C ARG A 9 45.45 40.79 -39.66
N THR A 10 45.85 41.76 -38.85
CA THR A 10 45.09 42.91 -38.35
C THR A 10 45.05 44.02 -39.41
N ILE A 11 43.98 44.84 -39.42
CA ILE A 11 43.96 46.31 -39.60
C ILE A 11 42.55 46.80 -39.24
N ALA A 12 42.48 47.95 -38.57
CA ALA A 12 41.29 48.62 -38.06
C ALA A 12 40.91 49.87 -38.89
N ALA A 13 39.74 50.43 -38.56
CA ALA A 13 39.13 51.70 -38.97
C ALA A 13 38.43 51.68 -40.35
N THR A 14 37.26 52.26 -40.62
CA THR A 14 36.45 53.38 -40.10
C THR A 14 34.97 53.10 -40.47
N GLY A 15 33.95 53.31 -39.63
CA GLY A 15 33.24 54.58 -39.50
C GLY A 15 32.34 54.90 -40.70
N LEU A 16 31.05 54.57 -40.65
CA LEU A 16 29.96 55.25 -41.39
C LEU A 16 28.60 54.86 -40.82
N ALA A 17 27.89 55.86 -40.32
CA ALA A 17 26.54 55.78 -39.78
C ALA A 17 25.53 55.53 -40.91
N GLY A 18 24.68 54.51 -40.75
CA GLY A 18 23.54 54.23 -41.61
C GLY A 18 22.33 53.92 -40.73
N SER A 19 21.43 54.89 -40.64
CA SER A 19 20.13 54.79 -39.99
C SER A 19 19.28 53.69 -40.62
N VAL A 20 19.03 52.61 -39.88
CA VAL A 20 18.06 51.57 -40.24
C VAL A 20 16.79 51.81 -39.43
N VAL A 21 15.72 52.14 -40.15
CA VAL A 21 14.35 52.23 -39.64
C VAL A 21 13.94 50.85 -39.10
N ALA A 22 13.70 50.75 -37.79
CA ALA A 22 13.13 49.56 -37.17
C ALA A 22 11.65 49.46 -37.55
N ALA A 23 11.34 48.67 -38.58
CA ALA A 23 9.99 48.23 -38.83
C ALA A 23 9.57 47.25 -37.72
N LEU A 24 8.65 47.68 -36.85
CA LEU A 24 7.95 46.84 -35.89
C LEU A 24 7.10 45.83 -36.68
N LEU A 25 7.67 44.65 -36.96
CA LEU A 25 6.88 43.48 -37.34
C LEU A 25 6.21 42.94 -36.08
N SER A 26 4.96 43.36 -35.85
CA SER A 26 4.05 42.68 -34.93
C SER A 26 3.78 41.27 -35.46
N GLY A 27 4.56 40.30 -35.00
CA GLY A 27 4.24 38.88 -35.19
C GLY A 27 2.91 38.57 -34.50
N PRO A 28 2.09 37.66 -35.07
CA PRO A 28 0.85 37.27 -34.42
C PRO A 28 1.18 36.70 -33.05
N ALA A 29 0.50 37.22 -32.02
CA ALA A 29 0.58 36.70 -30.67
C ALA A 29 0.37 35.18 -30.74
N ALA A 30 1.36 34.42 -30.28
CA ALA A 30 1.21 32.98 -30.11
C ALA A 30 -0.05 32.77 -29.26
N ALA A 31 -1.09 32.20 -29.87
CA ALA A 31 -2.26 31.76 -29.14
C ALA A 31 -1.75 30.87 -28.02
N ALA A 32 -1.94 31.30 -26.77
CA ALA A 32 -1.66 30.48 -25.61
C ALA A 32 -2.42 29.18 -25.82
N GLY A 33 -1.68 28.09 -26.09
CA GLY A 33 -2.27 26.78 -26.28
C GLY A 33 -3.18 26.49 -25.09
N THR A 34 -4.37 25.96 -25.36
CA THR A 34 -5.24 25.40 -24.33
C THR A 34 -4.40 24.57 -23.36
N PRO A 35 -4.45 24.83 -22.03
CA PRO A 35 -3.68 24.05 -21.08
C PRO A 35 -3.94 22.57 -21.33
N ALA A 36 -2.89 21.76 -21.38
CA ALA A 36 -3.05 20.32 -21.49
C ALA A 36 -4.05 19.85 -20.41
N PRO A 37 -5.00 18.96 -20.74
CA PRO A 37 -5.96 18.47 -19.76
C PRO A 37 -5.20 17.88 -18.57
N ARG A 38 -5.62 18.26 -17.35
CA ARG A 38 -5.01 17.73 -16.12
C ARG A 38 -5.14 16.21 -16.10
N PRO A 39 -4.10 15.48 -15.69
CA PRO A 39 -4.20 14.02 -15.55
C PRO A 39 -5.35 13.67 -14.60
N ARG A 40 -6.08 12.61 -14.95
CA ARG A 40 -7.15 12.07 -14.11
C ARG A 40 -6.74 10.69 -13.62
N VAL A 41 -7.15 10.38 -12.40
CA VAL A 41 -6.93 9.10 -11.74
C VAL A 41 -8.29 8.48 -11.42
N GLU A 42 -8.38 7.16 -11.55
CA GLU A 42 -9.55 6.42 -11.10
C GLU A 42 -9.50 6.29 -9.58
N VAL A 43 -10.61 6.62 -8.92
CA VAL A 43 -10.76 6.49 -7.47
C VAL A 43 -12.00 5.67 -7.17
N GLU A 44 -11.86 4.82 -6.18
CA GLU A 44 -12.98 4.10 -5.63
C GLU A 44 -13.79 4.99 -4.70
N ILE A 45 -15.12 4.85 -4.80
CA ILE A 45 -16.09 5.54 -3.97
C ILE A 45 -16.52 4.58 -2.86
N PRO A 46 -16.31 4.93 -1.58
CA PRO A 46 -16.72 4.05 -0.50
C PRO A 46 -18.25 3.87 -0.49
N GLY A 47 -18.72 2.76 0.09
CA GLY A 47 -20.14 2.54 0.35
C GLY A 47 -20.78 3.65 1.22
N PRO A 48 -22.11 3.82 1.21
CA PRO A 48 -22.79 4.76 2.09
C PRO A 48 -22.62 4.39 3.57
N GLU A 49 -22.73 5.38 4.47
CA GLU A 49 -22.51 5.18 5.92
C GLU A 49 -23.51 4.21 6.56
N GLY A 50 -24.72 4.14 6.02
CA GLY A 50 -25.77 3.19 6.41
C GLY A 50 -26.75 3.01 5.27
N GLY A 51 -26.69 1.87 4.57
CA GLY A 51 -27.65 1.55 3.51
C GLY A 51 -27.16 0.53 2.50
N SER A 52 -28.11 0.01 1.72
CA SER A 52 -27.93 -0.96 0.63
C SER A 52 -28.03 -0.32 -0.77
N VAL A 53 -27.94 1.01 -0.86
CA VAL A 53 -28.25 1.78 -2.08
C VAL A 53 -26.98 2.16 -2.82
N ALA A 54 -27.08 2.13 -4.15
CA ALA A 54 -26.05 2.47 -5.12
C ALA A 54 -25.28 3.75 -4.82
N GLY A 55 -24.01 3.72 -5.20
CA GLY A 55 -23.12 4.88 -5.19
C GLY A 55 -21.66 4.55 -4.92
N SER A 56 -21.31 3.30 -4.63
CA SER A 56 -19.93 2.83 -4.62
C SER A 56 -19.56 2.18 -5.96
N GLY A 57 -18.29 2.23 -6.33
CA GLY A 57 -17.79 2.03 -7.69
C GLY A 57 -16.64 2.98 -7.98
N HIS A 58 -16.33 3.19 -9.26
CA HIS A 58 -15.19 4.01 -9.66
C HIS A 58 -15.62 5.32 -10.34
N VAL A 59 -14.83 6.37 -10.10
CA VAL A 59 -14.93 7.62 -10.83
C VAL A 59 -13.54 8.15 -11.16
N ARG A 60 -13.40 8.84 -12.29
CA ARG A 60 -12.13 9.51 -12.62
C ARG A 60 -12.12 10.93 -12.11
N VAL A 61 -11.18 11.28 -11.25
CA VAL A 61 -11.05 12.62 -10.66
C VAL A 61 -9.72 13.26 -11.07
N PRO A 62 -9.57 14.60 -11.01
CA PRO A 62 -8.28 15.24 -11.26
C PRO A 62 -7.22 14.76 -10.26
N ALA A 63 -6.07 14.28 -10.73
CA ALA A 63 -5.01 13.76 -9.87
C ALA A 63 -4.44 14.82 -8.92
N GLY A 64 -4.32 16.08 -9.39
CA GLY A 64 -3.90 17.22 -8.58
C GLY A 64 -5.00 17.84 -7.71
N GLY A 65 -6.12 17.14 -7.51
CA GLY A 65 -7.27 17.63 -6.75
C GLY A 65 -7.88 18.95 -7.25
N VAL A 66 -8.66 19.59 -6.37
CA VAL A 66 -9.29 20.91 -6.62
C VAL A 66 -8.78 22.01 -5.68
N GLY A 67 -7.83 21.67 -4.80
CA GLY A 67 -7.25 22.58 -3.84
C GLY A 67 -6.48 23.74 -4.47
N ARG A 68 -6.41 24.87 -3.77
CA ARG A 68 -5.54 25.99 -4.15
C ARG A 68 -4.09 25.71 -3.72
N PRO A 69 -3.09 26.43 -4.29
CA PRO A 69 -1.73 26.41 -3.76
C PRO A 69 -1.74 26.74 -2.27
N GLY A 70 -0.99 25.98 -1.48
CA GLY A 70 -0.93 26.14 -0.03
C GLY A 70 -0.46 27.55 0.36
N ALA A 71 -0.97 28.07 1.48
CA ALA A 71 -0.38 29.27 2.06
C ALA A 71 1.00 28.93 2.61
N ARG A 72 1.92 29.90 2.58
CA ARG A 72 3.25 29.70 3.16
C ARG A 72 3.11 29.49 4.68
N LEU A 73 3.56 28.35 5.18
CA LEU A 73 3.62 28.06 6.61
C LEU A 73 4.55 29.06 7.31
N SER A 74 4.23 29.42 8.55
CA SER A 74 4.98 30.38 9.35
C SER A 74 5.78 29.71 10.47
N GLY A 75 7.05 30.09 10.64
CA GLY A 75 7.86 29.74 11.82
C GLY A 75 7.79 28.26 12.18
N ARG A 76 7.38 27.97 13.43
CA ARG A 76 7.21 26.61 13.99
C ARG A 76 6.45 25.65 13.09
N ALA A 77 5.44 26.12 12.34
CA ALA A 77 4.67 25.27 11.45
C ALA A 77 5.50 24.77 10.26
N ALA A 78 6.42 25.58 9.75
CA ALA A 78 7.33 25.17 8.68
C ALA A 78 8.45 24.24 9.21
N ASP A 79 8.88 24.43 10.46
CA ASP A 79 9.92 23.60 11.08
C ASP A 79 9.44 22.16 11.34
N ALA A 80 8.16 21.98 11.70
CA ALA A 80 7.56 20.66 11.93
C ALA A 80 7.05 19.97 10.65
N ASP A 81 7.03 20.67 9.51
CA ASP A 81 6.37 20.18 8.30
C ASP A 81 7.14 19.04 7.60
N GLY A 82 6.49 17.89 7.57
CA GLY A 82 6.99 16.62 7.07
C GLY A 82 8.00 15.93 7.95
N ASP A 83 7.98 16.24 9.25
CA ASP A 83 8.63 15.38 10.23
C ASP A 83 8.10 13.95 10.09
N VAL A 84 9.02 12.98 10.17
CA VAL A 84 8.73 11.56 10.02
C VAL A 84 9.02 10.87 11.35
N ALA A 85 8.06 10.10 11.85
CA ALA A 85 8.22 9.31 13.07
C ALA A 85 7.79 7.87 12.85
N GLU A 86 8.58 6.93 13.38
CA GLU A 86 8.19 5.52 13.45
C GLU A 86 7.34 5.31 14.71
N ILE A 87 6.09 4.91 14.55
CA ILE A 87 5.16 4.66 15.67
C ILE A 87 5.01 3.17 15.99
N VAL A 88 5.36 2.28 15.05
CA VAL A 88 5.46 0.84 15.25
C VAL A 88 6.72 0.34 14.55
N SER A 89 7.62 -0.30 15.30
CA SER A 89 8.88 -0.86 14.79
C SER A 89 8.95 -2.35 15.09
N ASN A 90 8.80 -3.19 14.05
CA ASN A 90 8.84 -4.65 14.15
C ASN A 90 10.06 -5.26 13.44
N GLY A 91 10.90 -4.44 12.81
CA GLY A 91 12.10 -4.88 12.13
C GLY A 91 12.61 -3.87 11.12
N PRO A 92 13.69 -4.19 10.39
CA PRO A 92 14.17 -3.33 9.30
C PRO A 92 13.12 -3.29 8.17
N SER A 93 12.93 -2.12 7.57
CA SER A 93 12.03 -1.90 6.42
C SER A 93 12.28 -2.85 5.25
N ALA A 94 13.51 -3.32 5.05
CA ALA A 94 13.81 -4.30 4.01
C ALA A 94 13.07 -5.65 4.19
N ASP A 95 12.58 -5.95 5.39
CA ASP A 95 11.89 -7.19 5.73
C ASP A 95 10.46 -6.95 6.28
N ARG A 96 9.97 -5.71 6.28
CA ARG A 96 8.66 -5.35 6.85
C ARG A 96 7.86 -4.58 5.82
N LEU A 97 6.55 -4.75 5.87
CA LEU A 97 5.64 -3.91 5.10
C LEU A 97 5.52 -2.57 5.82
N ASP A 98 6.03 -1.51 5.20
CA ASP A 98 6.02 -0.17 5.80
C ASP A 98 4.75 0.59 5.39
N VAL A 99 3.89 0.86 6.38
CA VAL A 99 2.68 1.70 6.20
C VAL A 99 3.02 3.14 6.58
N VAL A 100 2.77 4.09 5.67
CA VAL A 100 2.94 5.52 5.94
C VAL A 100 1.59 6.18 6.10
N ILE A 101 1.35 6.76 7.28
CA ILE A 101 0.15 7.53 7.60
C ILE A 101 0.48 9.02 7.48
N VAL A 102 -0.25 9.75 6.64
CA VAL A 102 -0.08 11.20 6.46
C VAL A 102 -1.34 11.94 6.93
N GLY A 103 -1.19 12.92 7.82
CA GLY A 103 -2.33 13.69 8.34
C GLY A 103 -2.64 14.92 7.49
N ASP A 104 -3.90 15.19 7.18
CA ASP A 104 -4.33 16.43 6.52
C ASP A 104 -5.38 17.19 7.33
N GLY A 105 -5.33 18.52 7.27
CA GLY A 105 -6.22 19.39 8.06
C GLY A 105 -5.84 19.48 9.54
N TYR A 106 -4.63 19.04 9.93
CA TYR A 106 -4.06 19.24 11.27
C TYR A 106 -3.11 20.44 11.25
N THR A 107 -3.38 21.44 12.08
CA THR A 107 -2.44 22.54 12.31
C THR A 107 -1.27 22.08 13.19
N VAL A 108 -0.20 22.89 13.28
CA VAL A 108 0.97 22.58 14.12
C VAL A 108 0.60 22.31 15.59
N ASP A 109 -0.44 22.97 16.12
CA ASP A 109 -0.91 22.77 17.49
C ASP A 109 -1.82 21.54 17.65
N GLN A 110 -2.07 20.81 16.56
CA GLN A 110 -2.89 19.59 16.52
C GLN A 110 -2.09 18.34 16.14
N LEU A 111 -0.76 18.41 16.02
CA LEU A 111 0.07 17.26 15.65
C LEU A 111 -0.02 16.13 16.69
N ASP A 112 -0.08 16.44 17.99
CA ASP A 112 -0.32 15.44 19.03
C ASP A 112 -1.64 14.68 18.81
N ARG A 113 -2.68 15.38 18.32
CA ARG A 113 -3.95 14.77 17.95
C ARG A 113 -3.80 13.90 16.70
N PHE A 114 -3.09 14.36 15.67
CA PHE A 114 -2.81 13.54 14.49
C PHE A 114 -2.12 12.22 14.88
N HIS A 115 -1.08 12.26 15.72
CA HIS A 115 -0.38 11.05 16.15
C HIS A 115 -1.27 10.12 16.99
N ALA A 116 -2.18 10.67 17.78
CA ALA A 116 -3.18 9.88 18.50
C ALA A 116 -4.17 9.21 17.54
N ASP A 117 -4.72 9.98 16.60
CA ASP A 117 -5.66 9.50 15.58
C ASP A 117 -4.99 8.41 14.70
N ALA A 118 -3.72 8.57 14.33
CA ALA A 118 -2.95 7.59 13.57
C ALA A 118 -2.78 6.26 14.34
N LYS A 119 -2.47 6.32 15.64
CA LYS A 119 -2.36 5.13 16.49
C LYS A 119 -3.71 4.43 16.67
N GLU A 120 -4.77 5.19 16.89
CA GLU A 120 -6.13 4.66 17.02
C GLU A 120 -6.56 3.96 15.72
N LYS A 121 -6.36 4.61 14.57
CA LYS A 121 -6.72 4.05 13.27
C LYS A 121 -5.91 2.80 12.94
N TRP A 122 -4.61 2.78 13.24
CA TRP A 122 -3.80 1.57 13.10
C TRP A 122 -4.27 0.44 14.03
N GLY A 123 -4.72 0.78 15.24
CA GLY A 123 -5.36 -0.16 16.16
C GLY A 123 -6.65 -0.77 15.60
N GLU A 124 -7.47 0.01 14.89
CA GLU A 124 -8.65 -0.50 14.18
C GLU A 124 -8.27 -1.47 13.05
N VAL A 125 -7.25 -1.11 12.24
CA VAL A 125 -6.75 -1.97 11.14
C VAL A 125 -6.24 -3.30 11.68
N THR A 126 -5.37 -3.27 12.69
CA THR A 126 -4.82 -4.47 13.33
C THR A 126 -5.83 -5.24 14.16
N GLY A 127 -7.03 -4.69 14.39
CA GLY A 127 -8.18 -5.39 14.98
C GLY A 127 -8.92 -6.34 14.02
N VAL A 128 -8.58 -6.36 12.73
CA VAL A 128 -9.25 -7.19 11.71
C VAL A 128 -8.30 -8.25 11.15
N GLU A 129 -8.76 -9.50 11.04
CA GLU A 129 -7.98 -10.56 10.39
C GLU A 129 -7.92 -10.37 8.87
N PRO A 130 -6.75 -10.56 8.21
CA PRO A 130 -5.54 -11.16 8.74
C PRO A 130 -4.52 -10.18 9.36
N TYR A 131 -4.79 -8.87 9.41
CA TYR A 131 -3.86 -7.91 10.04
C TYR A 131 -3.58 -8.26 11.49
N THR A 132 -4.60 -8.69 12.25
CA THR A 132 -4.40 -9.13 13.64
C THR A 132 -3.30 -10.18 13.73
N THR A 133 -3.42 -11.30 13.01
CA THR A 133 -2.43 -12.37 13.07
C THR A 133 -1.03 -11.92 12.66
N TYR A 134 -0.95 -11.06 11.64
CA TYR A 134 0.29 -10.70 10.95
C TYR A 134 0.84 -9.32 11.32
N GLN A 135 0.30 -8.64 12.36
CA GLN A 135 0.67 -7.26 12.69
C GLN A 135 2.18 -7.03 12.91
N ASN A 136 2.93 -8.07 13.28
CA ASN A 136 4.38 -8.00 13.46
C ASN A 136 5.19 -8.10 12.15
N LEU A 137 4.52 -8.17 10.99
CA LEU A 137 5.11 -8.00 9.67
C LEU A 137 5.17 -6.52 9.24
N PHE A 138 4.56 -5.62 9.99
CA PHE A 138 4.39 -4.23 9.60
C PHE A 138 5.27 -3.30 10.42
N ASN A 139 5.85 -2.30 9.77
CA ASN A 139 6.26 -1.07 10.42
C ASN A 139 5.22 0.01 10.11
N VAL A 140 5.07 0.99 11.01
CA VAL A 140 4.14 2.10 10.79
C VAL A 140 4.83 3.41 11.06
N TRP A 141 4.72 4.31 10.10
CA TRP A 141 5.31 5.63 10.11
C TRP A 141 4.22 6.68 10.02
N THR A 142 4.46 7.84 10.63
CA THR A 142 3.66 9.04 10.43
C THR A 142 4.48 10.08 9.69
N VAL A 143 3.83 10.87 8.82
CA VAL A 143 4.41 12.07 8.23
C VAL A 143 3.50 13.26 8.54
N ASP A 144 4.07 14.27 9.17
CA ASP A 144 3.34 15.45 9.65
C ASP A 144 3.12 16.46 8.51
N ALA A 145 2.03 16.33 7.74
CA ALA A 145 1.71 17.34 6.72
C ALA A 145 0.95 18.52 7.35
N VAL A 146 1.70 19.54 7.77
CA VAL A 146 1.19 20.63 8.61
C VAL A 146 0.27 21.53 7.77
N SER A 147 -1.00 21.57 8.15
CA SER A 147 -2.03 22.35 7.46
C SER A 147 -2.15 23.77 8.02
N ALA A 148 -2.39 24.74 7.14
CA ALA A 148 -2.60 26.13 7.55
C ALA A 148 -3.93 26.35 8.27
N GLN A 149 -4.91 25.47 8.03
CA GLN A 149 -6.23 25.51 8.67
C GLN A 149 -6.62 24.14 9.20
N SER A 150 -7.35 24.13 10.32
CA SER A 150 -7.96 22.93 10.87
C SER A 150 -9.18 22.50 10.04
N GLY A 151 -9.35 21.19 9.88
CA GLY A 151 -10.45 20.59 9.10
C GLY A 151 -10.12 20.45 7.62
N VAL A 152 -11.08 19.96 6.83
CA VAL A 152 -10.94 19.73 5.38
C VAL A 152 -12.05 20.44 4.59
N SER A 153 -11.87 20.61 3.28
CA SER A 153 -12.88 21.28 2.45
C SER A 153 -14.15 20.42 2.32
N GLY A 154 -15.32 21.06 2.25
CA GLY A 154 -16.61 20.38 2.16
C GLY A 154 -17.21 19.90 3.50
N ASP A 155 -16.61 20.33 4.62
CA ASP A 155 -17.02 20.02 6.00
C ASP A 155 -16.89 21.27 6.90
N PRO A 156 -17.97 21.73 7.57
CA PRO A 156 -19.30 21.12 7.65
C PRO A 156 -20.17 21.23 6.39
N ALA A 157 -20.05 22.31 5.61
CA ALA A 157 -20.87 22.53 4.43
C ALA A 157 -20.09 22.29 3.13
N GLN A 158 -20.78 21.84 2.07
CA GLN A 158 -20.17 21.57 0.76
C GLN A 158 -19.37 22.77 0.18
N GLY A 159 -19.82 24.00 0.46
CA GLY A 159 -19.15 25.22 0.00
C GLY A 159 -17.93 25.65 0.82
N ASP A 160 -17.64 24.98 1.94
CA ASP A 160 -16.53 25.35 2.80
C ASP A 160 -15.19 24.96 2.16
N VAL A 161 -14.30 25.93 2.02
CA VAL A 161 -12.96 25.72 1.46
C VAL A 161 -11.92 25.92 2.54
N LYS A 162 -11.06 24.91 2.72
CA LYS A 162 -9.94 24.92 3.67
C LYS A 162 -8.61 24.84 2.92
N ASN A 163 -7.62 25.55 3.45
CA ASN A 163 -6.25 25.50 3.00
C ASN A 163 -5.47 24.48 3.82
N THR A 164 -5.40 23.26 3.31
CA THR A 164 -4.75 22.12 3.98
C THR A 164 -3.53 21.65 3.19
N ALA A 165 -2.67 20.88 3.85
CA ALA A 165 -1.38 20.46 3.33
C ALA A 165 -1.52 19.54 2.11
N LEU A 166 -2.49 18.62 2.12
CA LEU A 166 -2.75 17.65 1.05
C LEU A 166 -3.97 18.03 0.19
N GLY A 167 -4.71 19.07 0.60
CA GLY A 167 -5.89 19.55 -0.13
C GLY A 167 -7.06 18.58 -0.10
N SER A 168 -7.24 17.80 0.97
CA SER A 168 -8.36 16.86 1.11
C SER A 168 -9.70 17.59 1.04
N TYR A 169 -10.68 16.97 0.36
CA TYR A 169 -12.00 17.53 0.19
C TYR A 169 -13.09 16.47 0.02
N PHE A 170 -14.22 16.68 0.69
CA PHE A 170 -15.47 15.95 0.48
C PHE A 170 -16.18 16.42 -0.80
N TRP A 171 -17.28 15.75 -1.15
CA TRP A 171 -18.10 16.08 -2.33
C TRP A 171 -17.33 15.99 -3.65
N CYS A 172 -16.29 15.15 -3.67
CA CYS A 172 -15.57 14.86 -4.90
C CYS A 172 -16.54 14.20 -5.90
N ASP A 173 -16.52 14.70 -7.14
CA ASP A 173 -17.52 14.38 -8.19
C ASP A 173 -19.00 14.56 -7.75
N GLY A 174 -19.27 15.45 -6.79
CA GLY A 174 -20.62 15.69 -6.25
C GLY A 174 -21.10 14.63 -5.25
N ILE A 175 -20.25 13.67 -4.89
CA ILE A 175 -20.57 12.58 -3.96
C ILE A 175 -20.08 12.96 -2.56
N GLU A 176 -20.99 13.22 -1.62
CA GLU A 176 -20.68 13.77 -0.29
C GLU A 176 -19.52 13.08 0.43
N ARG A 177 -19.57 11.75 0.49
CA ARG A 177 -18.62 10.91 1.23
C ARG A 177 -17.32 10.60 0.48
N LEU A 178 -17.19 11.01 -0.78
CA LEU A 178 -15.97 10.80 -1.54
C LEU A 178 -14.95 11.85 -1.11
N LEU A 179 -13.96 11.41 -0.34
CA LEU A 179 -12.91 12.23 0.25
C LEU A 179 -11.64 12.12 -0.62
N CYS A 180 -11.52 13.02 -1.58
CA CYS A 180 -10.39 13.04 -2.52
C CYS A 180 -9.23 13.89 -1.98
N ILE A 181 -8.03 13.62 -2.50
CA ILE A 181 -6.77 14.31 -2.20
C ILE A 181 -6.11 14.84 -3.49
N ASP A 182 -5.03 15.59 -3.32
CA ASP A 182 -4.06 15.93 -4.38
C ASP A 182 -2.87 14.95 -4.31
N GLN A 183 -2.75 14.06 -5.30
CA GLN A 183 -1.73 12.99 -5.31
C GLN A 183 -0.30 13.54 -5.36
N ASP A 184 -0.06 14.66 -6.04
CA ASP A 184 1.27 15.24 -6.14
C ASP A 184 1.73 15.78 -4.77
N LYS A 185 0.79 16.33 -3.99
CA LYS A 185 1.07 16.75 -2.61
C LYS A 185 1.31 15.55 -1.71
N VAL A 186 0.48 14.51 -1.78
CA VAL A 186 0.71 13.26 -1.03
C VAL A 186 2.09 12.68 -1.32
N ASP A 187 2.45 12.53 -2.61
CA ASP A 187 3.77 12.05 -3.02
C ASP A 187 4.90 12.90 -2.43
N SER A 188 4.75 14.23 -2.35
CA SER A 188 5.79 15.11 -1.80
C SER A 188 6.07 14.88 -0.31
N TYR A 189 5.07 14.45 0.46
CA TYR A 189 5.24 14.08 1.86
C TYR A 189 5.72 12.63 2.00
N VAL A 190 5.16 11.70 1.23
CA VAL A 190 5.58 10.28 1.26
C VAL A 190 7.03 10.12 0.84
N ALA A 191 7.56 10.97 -0.05
CA ALA A 191 8.98 10.98 -0.42
C ALA A 191 9.94 11.20 0.78
N LYS A 192 9.45 11.77 1.90
CA LYS A 192 10.22 11.92 3.15
C LYS A 192 10.31 10.60 3.94
N ALA A 193 9.44 9.63 3.64
CA ALA A 193 9.40 8.27 4.19
C ALA A 193 9.52 7.23 3.04
N PRO A 194 10.70 7.13 2.39
CA PRO A 194 10.87 6.39 1.13
C PRO A 194 10.68 4.87 1.24
N GLN A 195 10.58 4.34 2.45
CA GLN A 195 10.27 2.93 2.70
C GLN A 195 8.81 2.56 2.42
N ALA A 196 7.90 3.53 2.18
CA ALA A 196 6.47 3.28 2.04
C ALA A 196 6.11 2.16 1.03
N ASP A 197 5.39 1.14 1.50
CA ASP A 197 4.70 0.15 0.65
C ASP A 197 3.21 0.48 0.50
N LEU A 198 2.60 1.12 1.50
CA LEU A 198 1.19 1.50 1.53
C LEU A 198 1.02 2.87 2.18
N VAL A 199 0.11 3.70 1.63
CA VAL A 199 -0.17 5.04 2.16
C VAL A 199 -1.61 5.13 2.69
N ILE A 200 -1.76 5.70 3.88
CA ILE A 200 -3.06 6.06 4.46
C ILE A 200 -3.06 7.57 4.73
N VAL A 201 -4.04 8.28 4.19
CA VAL A 201 -4.27 9.70 4.48
C VAL A 201 -5.40 9.84 5.48
N LEU A 202 -5.11 10.48 6.62
CA LEU A 202 -6.10 10.78 7.64
C LEU A 202 -6.52 12.25 7.58
N ALA A 203 -7.77 12.50 7.21
CA ALA A 203 -8.36 13.83 7.25
C ALA A 203 -8.86 14.15 8.67
N ASN A 204 -8.51 15.32 9.19
CA ASN A 204 -9.02 15.85 10.45
C ASN A 204 -10.51 16.23 10.34
N SER A 205 -11.38 15.22 10.35
CA SER A 205 -12.84 15.36 10.27
C SER A 205 -13.53 14.22 11.01
N THR A 206 -14.75 14.47 11.49
CA THR A 206 -15.67 13.45 12.02
C THR A 206 -16.71 13.01 10.98
N LYS A 207 -16.81 13.70 9.84
CA LYS A 207 -17.74 13.38 8.77
C LYS A 207 -17.34 12.07 8.11
N TYR A 208 -18.29 11.18 7.85
CA TYR A 208 -17.99 9.93 7.17
C TYR A 208 -17.53 10.17 5.73
N GLY A 209 -16.42 9.52 5.37
CA GLY A 209 -15.94 9.42 4.00
C GLY A 209 -14.53 8.87 3.89
N GLY A 210 -14.14 8.65 2.64
CA GLY A 210 -12.89 8.03 2.23
C GLY A 210 -12.83 7.89 0.70
N ALA A 211 -11.76 7.28 0.22
CA ALA A 211 -11.54 6.93 -1.17
C ALA A 211 -10.37 5.95 -1.29
N GLY A 212 -10.45 5.06 -2.28
CA GLY A 212 -9.35 4.19 -2.70
C GLY A 212 -8.66 4.71 -3.96
N TYR A 213 -7.34 4.92 -3.88
CA TYR A 213 -6.48 5.14 -5.04
C TYR A 213 -5.64 3.87 -5.20
N ASN A 214 -6.21 2.88 -5.89
CA ASN A 214 -5.75 1.49 -5.86
C ASN A 214 -4.64 1.17 -6.88
N GLU A 215 -4.21 2.17 -7.65
CA GLU A 215 -3.09 2.06 -8.58
C GLU A 215 -1.76 2.39 -7.89
N PRO A 216 -0.70 1.60 -8.13
CA PRO A 216 0.61 1.91 -7.59
C PRO A 216 1.13 3.29 -8.01
N SER A 217 1.82 3.97 -7.09
CA SER A 217 2.46 5.25 -7.39
C SER A 217 3.50 5.07 -8.48
N GLN A 218 3.27 5.74 -9.62
CA GLN A 218 4.23 5.75 -10.73
C GLN A 218 5.55 6.42 -10.37
N LYS A 219 5.60 7.20 -9.29
CA LYS A 219 6.80 7.93 -8.84
C LYS A 219 7.54 7.23 -7.71
N LEU A 220 6.79 6.72 -6.72
CA LEU A 220 7.36 6.23 -5.46
C LEU A 220 7.18 4.73 -5.26
N GLY A 221 6.36 4.05 -6.06
CA GLY A 221 6.24 2.59 -6.06
C GLY A 221 5.35 1.97 -4.98
N TYR A 222 4.81 2.76 -4.03
CA TYR A 222 3.83 2.26 -3.06
C TYR A 222 2.54 1.79 -3.75
N GLU A 223 1.83 0.83 -3.16
CA GLU A 223 0.75 0.06 -3.78
C GLU A 223 -0.58 0.80 -3.96
N GLY A 224 -0.82 1.85 -3.16
CA GLY A 224 -2.02 2.67 -3.24
C GLY A 224 -2.15 3.67 -2.10
N ILE A 225 -3.16 4.53 -2.19
CA ILE A 225 -3.55 5.48 -1.15
C ILE A 225 -4.97 5.15 -0.68
N SER A 226 -5.17 4.99 0.62
CA SER A 226 -6.48 5.03 1.22
C SER A 226 -6.71 6.35 1.95
N THR A 227 -7.84 7.00 1.74
CA THR A 227 -8.23 8.18 2.54
C THR A 227 -9.31 7.80 3.54
N ALA A 228 -9.24 8.39 4.74
CA ALA A 228 -10.24 8.20 5.78
C ALA A 228 -10.36 9.44 6.66
N SER A 229 -11.57 9.71 7.13
CA SER A 229 -11.78 10.66 8.22
C SER A 229 -11.30 10.08 9.55
N ALA A 230 -10.37 10.75 10.19
CA ALA A 230 -9.74 10.31 11.43
C ALA A 230 -10.75 10.09 12.56
N GLY A 231 -11.67 11.04 12.74
CA GLY A 231 -12.67 11.04 13.81
C GLY A 231 -13.93 10.23 13.51
N ASN A 232 -13.90 9.33 12.52
CA ASN A 232 -15.04 8.49 12.17
C ASN A 232 -14.64 6.99 12.12
N ALA A 233 -15.22 6.19 13.00
CA ALA A 233 -14.92 4.75 13.07
C ALA A 233 -15.28 3.97 11.80
N LYS A 234 -16.37 4.36 11.10
CA LYS A 234 -16.74 3.72 9.83
C LYS A 234 -15.79 4.07 8.70
N SER A 235 -15.19 5.27 8.71
CA SER A 235 -14.09 5.60 7.79
C SER A 235 -12.85 4.73 8.03
N GLY A 236 -12.63 4.21 9.25
CA GLY A 236 -11.59 3.21 9.47
C GLY A 236 -11.87 1.87 8.80
N GLN A 237 -13.14 1.46 8.74
CA GLN A 237 -13.53 0.28 7.96
C GLN A 237 -13.34 0.50 6.46
N VAL A 238 -13.58 1.73 5.97
CA VAL A 238 -13.20 2.10 4.59
C VAL A 238 -11.71 1.90 4.40
N ALA A 239 -10.86 2.41 5.30
CA ALA A 239 -9.41 2.23 5.16
C ALA A 239 -9.00 0.76 5.03
N ILE A 240 -9.56 -0.12 5.86
CA ILE A 240 -9.30 -1.57 5.80
C ILE A 240 -9.79 -2.16 4.47
N HIS A 241 -10.96 -1.75 3.98
CA HIS A 241 -11.48 -2.15 2.67
C HIS A 241 -10.52 -1.76 1.53
N GLU A 242 -10.06 -0.50 1.49
CA GLU A 242 -9.15 -0.02 0.45
C GLU A 242 -7.81 -0.76 0.44
N THR A 243 -7.32 -1.17 1.62
CA THR A 243 -6.13 -2.02 1.68
C THR A 243 -6.34 -3.40 1.06
N GLY A 244 -7.59 -3.88 0.97
CA GLY A 244 -7.99 -5.08 0.24
C GLY A 244 -7.65 -5.00 -1.25
N HIS A 245 -7.87 -3.84 -1.86
CA HIS A 245 -7.45 -3.57 -3.23
C HIS A 245 -5.93 -3.42 -3.32
N SER A 246 -5.34 -2.54 -2.49
CA SER A 246 -3.92 -2.20 -2.60
C SER A 246 -3.00 -3.40 -2.33
N LEU A 247 -3.24 -4.15 -1.23
CA LEU A 247 -2.41 -5.29 -0.84
C LEU A 247 -2.97 -6.63 -1.30
N GLY A 248 -4.29 -6.81 -1.26
CA GLY A 248 -4.91 -8.08 -1.65
C GLY A 248 -5.13 -8.24 -3.16
N LYS A 249 -5.09 -7.13 -3.92
CA LYS A 249 -5.53 -7.10 -5.33
C LYS A 249 -6.93 -7.69 -5.50
N LEU A 250 -7.79 -7.43 -4.51
CA LEU A 250 -9.18 -7.86 -4.49
C LEU A 250 -10.03 -6.92 -5.35
N ALA A 251 -11.14 -7.42 -5.86
CA ALA A 251 -12.20 -6.59 -6.42
C ALA A 251 -13.26 -6.30 -5.37
N ASP A 252 -14.12 -5.35 -5.70
CA ASP A 252 -15.37 -5.16 -4.96
C ASP A 252 -16.34 -6.33 -5.16
N GLU A 253 -17.06 -6.64 -4.09
CA GLU A 253 -18.07 -7.70 -4.06
C GLU A 253 -19.50 -7.14 -3.97
N TYR A 254 -19.66 -5.83 -3.82
CA TYR A 254 -20.97 -5.19 -3.85
C TYR A 254 -21.47 -4.98 -5.28
N PHE A 255 -22.79 -4.87 -5.40
CA PHE A 255 -23.54 -4.63 -6.63
C PHE A 255 -24.83 -3.92 -6.30
N TYR A 256 -25.38 -3.17 -7.26
CA TYR A 256 -26.53 -2.32 -7.03
C TYR A 256 -27.58 -2.43 -8.13
N PRO A 257 -28.73 -3.08 -7.84
CA PRO A 257 -29.85 -3.13 -8.77
C PRO A 257 -30.30 -1.73 -9.20
N GLY A 258 -30.56 -1.57 -10.50
CA GLY A 258 -31.02 -0.31 -11.09
C GLY A 258 -29.93 0.68 -11.46
N THR A 259 -28.65 0.34 -11.31
CA THR A 259 -27.53 1.14 -11.81
C THR A 259 -27.33 0.90 -13.31
N PRO A 260 -27.53 1.90 -14.20
CA PRO A 260 -27.41 1.70 -15.63
C PRO A 260 -26.01 1.23 -16.05
N GLY A 261 -25.94 0.17 -16.85
CA GLY A 261 -24.68 -0.40 -17.35
C GLY A 261 -24.06 -1.48 -16.46
N TYR A 262 -24.66 -1.76 -15.30
CA TYR A 262 -24.21 -2.78 -14.34
C TYR A 262 -25.25 -3.88 -14.09
N GLU A 263 -26.22 -4.03 -14.99
CA GLU A 263 -27.26 -5.06 -14.87
C GLU A 263 -26.69 -6.48 -15.05
N HIS A 264 -25.77 -6.66 -16.00
CA HIS A 264 -25.19 -7.96 -16.32
C HIS A 264 -23.76 -7.82 -16.86
N TYR A 265 -22.85 -8.62 -16.31
CA TYR A 265 -21.49 -8.76 -16.85
C TYR A 265 -21.44 -9.89 -17.88
N SER A 266 -21.02 -9.59 -19.10
CA SER A 266 -20.85 -10.55 -20.21
C SER A 266 -19.40 -10.65 -20.71
N GLY A 267 -18.46 -10.11 -19.95
CA GLY A 267 -17.04 -10.11 -20.28
C GLY A 267 -16.33 -11.44 -19.97
N PRO A 268 -15.01 -11.52 -20.23
CA PRO A 268 -14.20 -12.69 -19.91
C PRO A 268 -14.01 -12.86 -18.40
N GLU A 269 -13.42 -14.00 -18.01
CA GLU A 269 -12.96 -14.21 -16.63
C GLU A 269 -12.00 -13.09 -16.19
N VAL A 270 -12.16 -12.65 -14.95
CA VAL A 270 -11.45 -11.51 -14.35
C VAL A 270 -10.21 -11.97 -13.58
N ALA A 271 -9.27 -11.08 -13.29
CA ALA A 271 -7.99 -11.47 -12.69
C ALA A 271 -8.07 -11.65 -11.17
N GLU A 272 -8.92 -10.85 -10.53
CA GLU A 272 -9.07 -10.74 -9.09
C GLU A 272 -9.54 -12.06 -8.48
N SER A 273 -9.04 -12.38 -7.29
CA SER A 273 -9.22 -13.71 -6.70
C SER A 273 -10.59 -13.91 -6.04
N ASN A 274 -11.36 -12.86 -5.82
CA ASN A 274 -12.64 -12.88 -5.08
C ASN A 274 -13.88 -12.57 -5.94
N ILE A 275 -13.74 -12.52 -7.27
CA ILE A 275 -14.87 -12.52 -8.20
C ILE A 275 -14.59 -13.42 -9.42
N SER A 276 -15.63 -13.97 -10.04
CA SER A 276 -15.47 -14.84 -11.23
C SER A 276 -16.77 -15.02 -12.00
N VAL A 277 -16.66 -15.25 -13.32
CA VAL A 277 -17.81 -15.62 -14.16
C VAL A 277 -18.25 -17.08 -14.01
N LEU A 278 -17.45 -17.90 -13.33
CA LEU A 278 -17.66 -19.33 -13.21
C LEU A 278 -18.61 -19.68 -12.06
N SER A 279 -19.36 -20.77 -12.20
CA SER A 279 -20.11 -21.39 -11.10
C SER A 279 -19.17 -22.15 -10.15
N ALA A 280 -19.68 -22.51 -8.97
CA ALA A 280 -18.94 -23.34 -8.02
C ALA A 280 -18.52 -24.69 -8.62
N GLU A 281 -19.40 -25.34 -9.38
CA GLU A 281 -19.13 -26.61 -10.06
C GLU A 281 -18.04 -26.46 -11.12
N GLN A 282 -18.08 -25.37 -11.89
CA GLN A 282 -17.06 -25.07 -12.90
C GLN A 282 -15.70 -24.80 -12.25
N MET A 283 -15.65 -24.02 -11.17
CA MET A 283 -14.41 -23.80 -10.42
C MET A 283 -13.84 -25.10 -9.84
N ALA A 284 -14.70 -25.95 -9.27
CA ALA A 284 -14.31 -27.25 -8.74
C ALA A 284 -13.74 -28.17 -9.83
N ALA A 285 -14.41 -28.25 -10.99
CA ALA A 285 -13.98 -29.07 -12.11
C ALA A 285 -12.66 -28.56 -12.73
N GLN A 286 -12.52 -27.25 -12.89
CA GLN A 286 -11.35 -26.62 -13.50
C GLN A 286 -10.19 -26.39 -12.52
N ARG A 287 -10.43 -26.54 -11.21
CA ARG A 287 -9.47 -26.25 -10.13
C ARG A 287 -8.89 -24.83 -10.22
N THR A 288 -9.77 -23.85 -10.37
CA THR A 288 -9.41 -22.42 -10.49
C THR A 288 -10.08 -21.56 -9.42
N LYS A 289 -9.65 -20.30 -9.30
CA LYS A 289 -10.19 -19.33 -8.33
C LYS A 289 -10.18 -19.89 -6.91
N TRP A 290 -11.29 -19.78 -6.18
CA TRP A 290 -11.40 -20.25 -4.81
C TRP A 290 -11.91 -21.68 -4.66
N TYR A 291 -11.72 -22.55 -5.67
CA TYR A 291 -12.19 -23.94 -5.61
C TYR A 291 -11.75 -24.70 -4.36
N ARG A 292 -10.57 -24.36 -3.80
CA ARG A 292 -10.01 -24.98 -2.57
C ARG A 292 -10.79 -24.61 -1.31
N TRP A 293 -11.62 -23.58 -1.39
CA TRP A 293 -12.40 -23.05 -0.28
C TRP A 293 -13.89 -23.41 -0.39
N LEU A 294 -14.37 -23.91 -1.54
CA LEU A 294 -15.79 -24.26 -1.71
C LEU A 294 -16.28 -25.22 -0.61
N GLY A 295 -17.41 -24.87 0.01
CA GLY A 295 -18.04 -25.61 1.11
C GLY A 295 -17.44 -25.35 2.49
N GLU A 296 -16.36 -24.59 2.61
CA GLU A 296 -15.78 -24.21 3.90
C GLU A 296 -16.63 -23.14 4.59
N THR A 297 -16.66 -23.16 5.92
CA THR A 297 -17.30 -22.09 6.69
C THR A 297 -16.44 -20.83 6.68
N SER A 298 -16.98 -19.77 6.09
CA SER A 298 -16.40 -18.45 6.06
C SER A 298 -16.47 -17.78 7.45
N PRO A 299 -15.55 -16.85 7.78
CA PRO A 299 -15.55 -16.13 9.05
C PRO A 299 -16.83 -15.35 9.38
N ASP A 300 -17.64 -15.01 8.37
CA ASP A 300 -18.96 -14.39 8.55
C ASP A 300 -20.07 -15.38 8.94
N GLY A 301 -19.73 -16.68 9.04
CA GLY A 301 -20.63 -17.78 9.41
C GLY A 301 -21.31 -18.47 8.22
N GLY A 302 -21.19 -17.91 7.01
CA GLY A 302 -21.71 -18.51 5.78
C GLY A 302 -20.82 -19.63 5.24
N LEU A 303 -21.25 -20.29 4.18
CA LEU A 303 -20.38 -21.20 3.41
C LEU A 303 -19.74 -20.44 2.25
N VAL A 304 -18.54 -20.85 1.86
CA VAL A 304 -17.94 -20.41 0.61
C VAL A 304 -18.61 -21.15 -0.54
N GLY A 305 -19.12 -20.40 -1.51
CA GLY A 305 -19.82 -20.88 -2.69
C GLY A 305 -19.53 -19.98 -3.90
N ALA A 306 -20.49 -19.89 -4.81
CA ALA A 306 -20.48 -18.91 -5.90
C ALA A 306 -21.81 -18.15 -5.83
N TYR A 307 -21.80 -16.98 -5.21
CA TYR A 307 -22.98 -16.16 -4.99
C TYR A 307 -23.08 -15.12 -6.10
N GLU A 308 -24.15 -15.16 -6.88
CA GLU A 308 -24.33 -14.21 -7.99
C GLU A 308 -24.39 -12.75 -7.47
N GLY A 309 -23.73 -11.86 -8.21
CA GLY A 309 -23.56 -10.45 -7.91
C GLY A 309 -22.19 -10.13 -7.31
N GLY A 310 -21.51 -9.14 -7.89
CA GLY A 310 -20.17 -8.70 -7.48
C GLY A 310 -19.50 -7.88 -8.58
N GLY A 311 -18.41 -7.18 -8.27
CA GLY A 311 -17.74 -6.29 -9.22
C GLY A 311 -18.70 -5.25 -9.80
N TYR A 312 -19.61 -4.71 -8.98
CA TYR A 312 -20.69 -3.79 -9.33
C TYR A 312 -21.87 -4.40 -10.10
N TYR A 313 -21.68 -5.54 -10.77
CA TYR A 313 -22.70 -6.17 -11.60
C TYR A 313 -23.70 -7.00 -10.81
N VAL A 314 -24.99 -6.87 -11.14
CA VAL A 314 -26.06 -7.62 -10.47
C VAL A 314 -26.02 -9.11 -10.83
N THR A 315 -25.66 -9.44 -12.08
CA THR A 315 -25.59 -10.82 -12.61
C THR A 315 -24.35 -11.02 -13.47
N GLY A 316 -23.98 -12.28 -13.73
CA GLY A 316 -22.85 -12.65 -14.60
C GLY A 316 -21.47 -12.71 -13.92
N LEU A 317 -21.35 -12.18 -12.71
CA LEU A 317 -20.21 -12.40 -11.81
C LEU A 317 -20.68 -13.02 -10.50
N ASN A 318 -19.85 -13.88 -9.92
CA ASN A 318 -20.03 -14.50 -8.63
C ASN A 318 -18.97 -14.01 -7.65
N ARG A 319 -19.35 -13.88 -6.38
CA ARG A 319 -18.47 -13.65 -5.22
C ARG A 319 -18.41 -14.91 -4.33
N PRO A 320 -17.39 -15.09 -3.47
CA PRO A 320 -17.17 -16.33 -2.75
C PRO A 320 -18.13 -16.55 -1.58
N THR A 321 -18.64 -15.50 -0.95
CA THR A 321 -19.48 -15.58 0.26
C THR A 321 -20.66 -14.65 0.13
N ASP A 322 -21.69 -14.81 0.97
CA ASP A 322 -22.77 -13.82 0.97
C ASP A 322 -22.20 -12.46 1.35
N ASN A 323 -21.39 -12.36 2.42
CA ASN A 323 -20.78 -11.10 2.83
C ASN A 323 -19.26 -11.23 3.06
N SER A 324 -18.58 -10.11 2.85
CA SER A 324 -17.19 -9.87 3.23
C SER A 324 -16.98 -8.37 3.38
N ILE A 325 -15.81 -7.94 3.88
CA ILE A 325 -15.48 -6.50 3.92
C ILE A 325 -15.47 -5.87 2.52
N MET A 326 -15.17 -6.65 1.48
CA MET A 326 -15.20 -6.18 0.08
C MET A 326 -16.63 -5.97 -0.43
N ARG A 327 -17.65 -6.34 0.35
CA ARG A 327 -19.07 -6.07 0.07
C ARG A 327 -19.68 -5.09 1.06
N ILE A 328 -19.47 -5.33 2.36
CA ILE A 328 -20.10 -4.60 3.47
C ILE A 328 -19.05 -4.33 4.54
N LEU A 329 -18.85 -3.05 4.86
CA LEU A 329 -17.95 -2.60 5.91
C LEU A 329 -18.27 -3.24 7.27
N GLY A 330 -17.25 -3.50 8.09
CA GLY A 330 -17.40 -4.15 9.39
C GLY A 330 -17.56 -5.68 9.33
N LYS A 331 -17.61 -6.27 8.14
CA LYS A 331 -17.50 -7.73 7.96
C LYS A 331 -16.04 -8.15 7.88
N PRO A 332 -15.69 -9.40 8.20
CA PRO A 332 -14.35 -9.91 7.95
C PRO A 332 -14.07 -10.08 6.44
N PHE A 333 -12.80 -10.16 6.06
CA PHE A 333 -12.45 -10.72 4.75
C PHE A 333 -12.96 -12.18 4.62
N SER A 334 -13.44 -12.54 3.43
CA SER A 334 -13.77 -13.91 3.06
C SER A 334 -12.51 -14.80 3.08
N LEU A 335 -12.65 -16.13 3.11
CA LEU A 335 -11.46 -17.01 3.10
C LEU A 335 -10.53 -16.78 1.89
N PRO A 336 -11.04 -16.64 0.65
CA PRO A 336 -10.19 -16.28 -0.50
C PRO A 336 -9.59 -14.87 -0.35
N GLY A 337 -10.35 -13.92 0.22
CA GLY A 337 -9.85 -12.58 0.53
C GLY A 337 -8.69 -12.60 1.52
N ARG A 338 -8.81 -13.38 2.60
CA ARG A 338 -7.74 -13.56 3.60
C ARG A 338 -6.49 -14.18 2.99
N GLU A 339 -6.66 -15.20 2.15
CA GLU A 339 -5.54 -15.82 1.43
C GLU A 339 -4.79 -14.80 0.57
N ALA A 340 -5.52 -13.98 -0.19
CA ALA A 340 -4.95 -12.93 -1.03
C ALA A 340 -4.26 -11.82 -0.22
N MET A 341 -4.85 -11.41 0.91
CA MET A 341 -4.24 -10.43 1.82
C MET A 341 -2.94 -10.95 2.43
N ILE A 342 -2.90 -12.21 2.89
CA ILE A 342 -1.67 -12.83 3.38
C ILE A 342 -0.62 -12.86 2.27
N ALA A 343 -1.00 -13.25 1.04
CA ALA A 343 -0.10 -13.17 -0.10
C ALA A 343 0.44 -11.75 -0.31
N GLY A 344 -0.40 -10.73 -0.15
CA GLY A 344 -0.04 -9.32 -0.15
C GLY A 344 1.02 -8.97 0.87
N PHE A 345 0.85 -9.39 2.13
CA PHE A 345 1.80 -9.09 3.20
C PHE A 345 3.19 -9.67 2.89
N TYR A 346 3.25 -10.91 2.42
CA TYR A 346 4.51 -11.58 2.05
C TYR A 346 5.14 -11.09 0.74
N ARG A 347 4.48 -10.20 -0.03
CA ARG A 347 5.16 -9.51 -1.14
C ARG A 347 6.11 -8.41 -0.66
N HIS A 348 5.86 -7.84 0.52
CA HIS A 348 6.62 -6.72 1.08
C HIS A 348 7.37 -7.09 2.37
N ALA A 349 6.94 -8.13 3.08
CA ALA A 349 7.56 -8.55 4.33
C ALA A 349 8.23 -9.93 4.25
N SER A 350 9.30 -10.11 5.02
CA SER A 350 9.96 -11.39 5.23
C SER A 350 9.71 -11.93 6.64
N ILE A 351 9.50 -13.25 6.73
CA ILE A 351 9.37 -13.97 7.99
C ILE A 351 10.72 -14.38 8.60
N ALA A 352 11.83 -14.12 7.90
CA ALA A 352 13.18 -14.48 8.33
C ALA A 352 14.17 -13.32 8.14
N THR A 353 14.30 -12.47 9.17
CA THR A 353 15.27 -11.36 9.16
C THR A 353 16.63 -11.82 9.70
N ALA A 354 17.72 -11.56 8.97
CA ALA A 354 19.07 -11.83 9.47
C ALA A 354 19.43 -10.91 10.64
N ALA A 355 19.57 -11.45 11.85
CA ALA A 355 19.96 -10.65 13.03
C ALA A 355 21.48 -10.43 13.14
N VAL A 356 22.27 -11.07 12.27
CA VAL A 356 23.71 -10.89 12.13
C VAL A 356 24.08 -10.81 10.64
N PRO A 357 25.07 -10.00 10.25
CA PRO A 357 25.41 -9.81 8.84
C PRO A 357 25.74 -11.11 8.12
N THR A 358 25.15 -11.32 6.94
CA THR A 358 25.36 -12.49 6.08
C THR A 358 26.57 -12.34 5.15
N ALA A 359 27.05 -11.11 4.94
CA ALA A 359 28.15 -10.80 4.01
C ALA A 359 29.54 -11.27 4.50
N ARG A 360 29.73 -11.46 5.81
CA ARG A 360 31.01 -11.94 6.38
C ARG A 360 30.94 -13.42 6.73
N THR A 361 32.08 -14.10 6.67
CA THR A 361 32.19 -15.46 7.21
C THR A 361 32.13 -15.43 8.73
N LEU A 362 31.27 -16.24 9.32
CA LEU A 362 31.18 -16.43 10.77
C LEU A 362 32.22 -17.45 11.24
N GLY A 363 32.99 -17.10 12.26
CA GLY A 363 34.02 -17.95 12.87
C GLY A 363 33.49 -18.87 13.98
N VAL A 364 34.35 -19.72 14.53
CA VAL A 364 34.00 -20.70 15.59
C VAL A 364 33.30 -20.12 16.82
N HIS A 365 33.59 -18.87 17.18
CA HIS A 365 33.01 -18.19 18.33
C HIS A 365 31.72 -17.42 18.00
N ASP A 366 31.37 -17.29 16.72
CA ASP A 366 30.18 -16.60 16.28
C ASP A 366 28.90 -17.46 16.43
N LYS A 367 27.76 -16.76 16.40
CA LYS A 367 26.42 -17.36 16.33
C LYS A 367 25.72 -16.82 15.08
N ALA A 368 25.19 -17.71 14.26
CA ALA A 368 24.18 -17.35 13.28
C ALA A 368 22.85 -17.12 14.02
N ARG A 369 22.12 -16.05 13.69
CA ARG A 369 20.87 -15.68 14.35
C ARG A 369 19.88 -15.10 13.34
N VAL A 370 18.63 -15.54 13.44
CA VAL A 370 17.49 -15.06 12.67
C VAL A 370 16.46 -14.46 13.63
N THR A 371 15.86 -13.34 13.25
CA THR A 371 14.68 -12.77 13.90
C THR A 371 13.45 -13.27 13.14
N VAL A 372 12.50 -13.83 13.88
CA VAL A 372 11.25 -14.38 13.34
C VAL A 372 10.10 -13.64 14.02
N PRO A 373 9.20 -13.00 13.26
CA PRO A 373 8.07 -12.28 13.83
C PRO A 373 7.14 -13.27 14.53
N GLN A 374 6.60 -12.87 15.69
CA GLN A 374 5.57 -13.65 16.36
C GLN A 374 4.24 -13.44 15.63
N LEU A 375 3.56 -14.52 15.29
CA LEU A 375 2.19 -14.45 14.81
C LEU A 375 1.26 -14.42 16.03
N VAL A 376 0.29 -13.51 16.06
CA VAL A 376 -0.58 -13.31 17.23
C VAL A 376 -2.02 -13.72 16.95
N GLY A 377 -2.91 -13.61 17.93
CA GLY A 377 -4.33 -13.95 17.76
C GLY A 377 -4.65 -15.40 18.09
N SER A 378 -5.94 -15.68 18.30
CA SER A 378 -6.40 -17.01 18.70
C SER A 378 -6.30 -18.00 17.54
N GLY A 379 -5.45 -19.01 17.69
CA GLY A 379 -5.27 -20.08 16.68
C GLY A 379 -4.13 -19.85 15.70
N ALA A 380 -3.37 -18.75 15.82
CA ALA A 380 -2.17 -18.54 15.05
C ALA A 380 -1.11 -19.60 15.36
N LYS A 381 -0.59 -20.23 14.30
CA LYS A 381 0.49 -21.22 14.41
C LYS A 381 1.82 -20.53 14.22
N GLN A 382 2.73 -20.67 15.18
CA GLN A 382 4.04 -20.04 15.07
C GLN A 382 4.85 -20.58 13.88
N PRO A 383 5.71 -19.75 13.27
CA PRO A 383 6.56 -20.17 12.16
C PRO A 383 7.47 -21.35 12.53
N ARG A 384 7.63 -22.29 11.59
CA ARG A 384 8.53 -23.43 11.73
C ARG A 384 9.95 -23.02 11.32
N ILE A 385 10.94 -23.34 12.15
CA ILE A 385 12.34 -22.99 11.92
C ILE A 385 13.18 -24.25 11.75
N ARG A 386 13.88 -24.37 10.61
CA ARG A 386 14.75 -25.50 10.29
C ARG A 386 16.15 -25.04 9.88
N TRP A 387 17.18 -25.72 10.35
CA TRP A 387 18.57 -25.40 10.07
C TRP A 387 19.23 -26.46 9.19
N TYR A 388 20.14 -26.03 8.31
CA TYR A 388 20.84 -26.88 7.37
C TYR A 388 22.33 -26.50 7.30
N LEU A 389 23.21 -27.50 7.26
CA LEU A 389 24.63 -27.33 6.94
C LEU A 389 24.93 -28.03 5.63
N ASP A 390 25.37 -27.28 4.61
CA ASP A 390 25.64 -27.78 3.27
C ASP A 390 24.49 -28.63 2.70
N GLY A 391 23.25 -28.16 2.93
CA GLY A 391 22.03 -28.83 2.49
C GLY A 391 21.54 -29.98 3.37
N ARG A 392 22.31 -30.41 4.38
CA ARG A 392 21.88 -31.45 5.34
C ARG A 392 21.20 -30.83 6.55
N GLU A 393 20.01 -31.31 6.88
CA GLU A 393 19.24 -30.79 8.01
C GLU A 393 19.92 -31.08 9.36
N LEU A 394 19.92 -30.08 10.23
CA LEU A 394 20.42 -30.14 11.59
C LEU A 394 19.23 -30.21 12.57
N THR A 395 18.53 -31.34 12.62
CA THR A 395 17.26 -31.52 13.36
C THR A 395 17.35 -31.15 14.85
N ARG A 396 18.52 -31.31 15.49
CA ARG A 396 18.75 -30.88 16.89
C ARG A 396 18.58 -29.37 17.14
N PHE A 397 18.53 -28.56 16.08
CA PHE A 397 18.34 -27.12 16.14
C PHE A 397 16.97 -26.68 15.64
N GLU A 398 16.04 -27.61 15.37
CA GLU A 398 14.65 -27.26 15.02
C GLU A 398 14.04 -26.31 16.06
N GLY A 399 13.33 -25.29 15.58
CA GLY A 399 12.69 -24.27 16.41
C GLY A 399 13.63 -23.22 17.03
N ARG A 400 14.96 -23.35 16.87
CA ARG A 400 15.91 -22.37 17.42
C ARG A 400 16.08 -21.17 16.51
N THR A 401 16.09 -19.97 17.08
CA THR A 401 16.38 -18.71 16.36
C THR A 401 17.87 -18.42 16.22
N TRP A 402 18.75 -19.26 16.78
CA TRP A 402 20.20 -19.12 16.62
C TRP A 402 20.91 -20.46 16.73
N VAL A 403 22.07 -20.56 16.08
CA VAL A 403 22.99 -21.70 16.14
C VAL A 403 24.42 -21.20 16.25
N GLY A 404 25.20 -21.75 17.19
CA GLY A 404 26.63 -21.46 17.29
C GLY A 404 27.43 -22.20 16.21
N VAL A 405 28.40 -21.52 15.58
CA VAL A 405 29.18 -22.12 14.47
C VAL A 405 29.92 -23.39 14.91
N ALA A 406 30.53 -23.38 16.09
CA ALA A 406 31.18 -24.57 16.67
C ALA A 406 30.24 -25.76 16.87
N GLN A 407 28.94 -25.50 17.07
CA GLN A 407 27.91 -26.52 17.27
C GLN A 407 27.36 -27.03 15.93
N ALA A 408 27.38 -26.20 14.88
CA ALA A 408 26.99 -26.62 13.54
C ALA A 408 28.09 -27.47 12.88
N VAL A 409 29.34 -26.99 12.89
CA VAL A 409 30.49 -27.65 12.27
C VAL A 409 31.19 -28.57 13.28
N ILE A 410 30.75 -29.82 13.34
CA ILE A 410 31.13 -30.77 14.40
C ILE A 410 32.62 -31.11 14.40
N SER A 411 33.25 -31.23 13.23
CA SER A 411 34.67 -31.60 13.13
C SER A 411 35.57 -30.40 13.46
N PRO A 412 36.43 -30.47 14.50
CA PRO A 412 37.34 -29.38 14.86
C PRO A 412 38.49 -29.18 13.86
N TRP A 413 38.71 -30.18 12.99
CA TRP A 413 39.76 -30.17 11.98
C TRP A 413 39.26 -29.70 10.61
N ASP A 414 37.94 -29.54 10.43
CA ASP A 414 37.38 -29.05 9.18
C ASP A 414 37.59 -27.53 9.06
N ARG A 415 38.52 -27.16 8.18
CA ARG A 415 38.88 -25.76 7.90
C ARG A 415 38.17 -25.19 6.69
N ARG A 416 37.27 -25.96 6.06
CA ARG A 416 36.50 -25.50 4.90
C ARG A 416 35.48 -24.45 5.31
N THR A 417 35.04 -23.68 4.34
CA THR A 417 33.87 -22.81 4.50
C THR A 417 32.63 -23.63 4.19
N HIS A 418 31.66 -23.60 5.09
CA HIS A 418 30.37 -24.28 4.94
C HIS A 418 29.25 -23.25 4.76
N GLN A 419 28.13 -23.68 4.17
CA GLN A 419 26.91 -22.89 4.15
C GLN A 419 25.99 -23.33 5.28
N LEU A 420 25.78 -22.44 6.24
CA LEU A 420 24.76 -22.60 7.27
C LEU A 420 23.52 -21.83 6.82
N LYS A 421 22.43 -22.55 6.57
CA LYS A 421 21.13 -21.98 6.17
C LYS A 421 20.11 -22.19 7.26
N VAL A 422 19.29 -21.19 7.53
CA VAL A 422 18.02 -21.35 8.24
C VAL A 422 16.88 -21.11 7.25
N THR A 423 15.83 -21.92 7.33
CA THR A 423 14.58 -21.75 6.61
C THR A 423 13.47 -21.57 7.62
N VAL A 424 12.68 -20.53 7.46
CA VAL A 424 11.51 -20.22 8.29
C VAL A 424 10.28 -20.31 7.39
N THR A 425 9.24 -21.00 7.86
CA THR A 425 8.03 -21.24 7.08
C THR A 425 6.80 -20.96 7.94
N ASP A 426 5.87 -20.17 7.42
CA ASP A 426 4.54 -20.02 8.01
C ASP A 426 3.68 -21.27 7.71
N PRO A 427 3.22 -22.00 8.74
CA PRO A 427 2.41 -23.19 8.56
C PRO A 427 0.89 -22.91 8.47
N THR A 428 0.50 -21.65 8.24
CA THR A 428 -0.90 -21.23 8.18
C THR A 428 -1.72 -22.10 7.22
N THR A 429 -2.94 -22.41 7.63
CA THR A 429 -3.92 -23.10 6.79
C THR A 429 -4.87 -22.11 6.12
N SER A 430 -4.71 -20.80 6.38
CA SER A 430 -5.44 -19.72 5.72
C SER A 430 -4.94 -19.43 4.31
N VAL A 431 -3.93 -20.17 3.84
CA VAL A 431 -3.43 -20.15 2.46
C VAL A 431 -3.36 -21.59 1.94
N ARG A 432 -4.07 -21.86 0.85
CA ARG A 432 -4.20 -23.17 0.21
C ARG A 432 -3.68 -23.19 -1.23
N ASP A 433 -3.58 -22.06 -1.92
CA ASP A 433 -2.94 -22.04 -3.26
C ASP A 433 -1.44 -22.37 -3.15
N PRO A 434 -0.96 -23.47 -3.77
CA PRO A 434 0.44 -23.87 -3.70
C PRO A 434 1.43 -22.80 -4.17
N ARG A 435 1.01 -21.93 -5.09
CA ARG A 435 1.83 -20.81 -5.59
C ARG A 435 2.05 -19.77 -4.50
N ILE A 436 1.01 -19.48 -3.70
CA ILE A 436 1.11 -18.56 -2.57
C ILE A 436 1.85 -19.24 -1.41
N VAL A 437 1.54 -20.50 -1.10
CA VAL A 437 2.23 -21.29 -0.05
C VAL A 437 3.74 -21.31 -0.28
N ALA A 438 4.21 -21.39 -1.53
CA ALA A 438 5.63 -21.35 -1.85
C ALA A 438 6.31 -20.03 -1.44
N GLY A 439 5.56 -18.92 -1.39
CA GLY A 439 6.02 -17.61 -0.93
C GLY A 439 5.95 -17.41 0.59
N LEU A 440 5.38 -18.35 1.35
CA LEU A 440 5.28 -18.26 2.81
C LEU A 440 6.51 -18.82 3.54
N SER A 441 7.67 -18.80 2.87
CA SER A 441 8.91 -19.31 3.43
C SER A 441 10.11 -18.50 2.97
N ASP A 442 10.92 -18.09 3.94
CA ASP A 442 12.17 -17.38 3.69
C ASP A 442 13.37 -18.15 4.20
N SER A 443 14.55 -17.84 3.67
CA SER A 443 15.80 -18.44 4.12
C SER A 443 16.91 -17.41 4.25
N VAL A 444 17.70 -17.56 5.32
CA VAL A 444 18.93 -16.78 5.53
C VAL A 444 20.13 -17.73 5.47
N VAL A 445 21.18 -17.32 4.78
CA VAL A 445 22.39 -18.12 4.58
C VAL A 445 23.61 -17.35 5.09
N TRP A 446 24.45 -18.03 5.86
CA TRP A 446 25.77 -17.55 6.28
C TRP A 446 26.86 -18.49 5.78
N ASN A 447 27.97 -17.91 5.33
CA ASN A 447 29.23 -18.64 5.24
C ASN A 447 29.80 -18.82 6.65
N VAL A 448 30.17 -20.04 7.03
CA VAL A 448 30.70 -20.35 8.36
C VAL A 448 32.00 -21.15 8.28
N ARG A 449 32.92 -20.90 9.21
CA ARG A 449 34.21 -21.60 9.30
C ARG A 449 34.59 -21.82 10.76
N ARG A 450 35.12 -23.01 11.06
CA ARG A 450 35.60 -23.36 12.40
C ARG A 450 37.08 -23.09 12.63
#